data_AF-A0A518EKW4-F1
#
_entry.id   AF-A0A518EKW4-F1
#
_cell.length_a   1.000
_cell.length_b   1.000
_cell.length_c   1.000
_cell.angle_alpha   90.00
_cell.angle_beta   90.00
_cell.angle_gamma   90.00
#
_symmetry.space_group_name_H-M   'P 1'
#
loop_
_entity.id
_entity.type
_entity.pdbx_description
1 polymer ?
#
loop_
_entity_poly.entity_id
_entity_poly.type
_entity_poly.pdbx_seq_one_letter_code
_entity_poly.pdbx_strand_id
1 'polypeptide(L)'
;MGVAVNRAPGYGDWRVDTPLGVPIRRITVVGDAVPVPPEHVESAGDRYFRLLPESRAYQGTHDFSFFWIEPKRVRHIAGFGQIFWVEPEDWLAPAPDWQAGEAGIVEHMNTDHADAVLSIATLLWGETPSGPTEAELLAVDPEGFHVRTDKGVLYGSFEERASTTEEIRAAFVQLTSTSRRASSAR
;
A
#
# COMPACT_ATOMS: atom_id res chain seq x y z
N MET A 1 -7.55 -23.73 -8.98
CA MET A 1 -6.49 -24.04 -9.97
C MET A 1 -5.22 -23.44 -9.39
N GLY A 2 -4.25 -24.27 -9.00
CA GLY A 2 -3.22 -23.91 -8.03
C GLY A 2 -2.20 -22.90 -8.55
N VAL A 3 -1.97 -21.85 -7.76
CA VAL A 3 -0.87 -20.90 -7.95
C VAL A 3 0.42 -21.58 -7.52
N ALA A 4 1.38 -21.72 -8.44
CA ALA A 4 2.71 -22.20 -8.12
C ALA A 4 3.46 -21.10 -7.35
N VAL A 5 3.66 -21.31 -6.05
CA VAL A 5 4.44 -20.41 -5.20
C VAL A 5 5.90 -20.85 -5.24
N ASN A 6 6.77 -19.95 -5.67
CA ASN A 6 8.20 -20.19 -5.70
C ASN A 6 8.71 -20.30 -4.25
N ARG A 7 9.24 -21.47 -3.89
CA ARG A 7 9.73 -21.77 -2.52
C ARG A 7 11.23 -21.49 -2.48
N ALA A 8 11.66 -20.52 -1.68
CA ALA A 8 13.07 -20.41 -1.33
C ALA A 8 13.49 -21.67 -0.53
N PRO A 9 14.60 -22.36 -0.85
CA PRO A 9 15.01 -23.56 -0.13
C PRO A 9 15.39 -23.23 1.31
N GLY A 10 14.72 -23.84 2.29
CA GLY A 10 15.15 -23.85 3.69
C GLY A 10 14.27 -23.08 4.68
N TYR A 11 13.29 -22.29 4.20
CA TYR A 11 12.34 -21.60 5.07
C TYR A 11 10.91 -22.01 4.71
N GLY A 12 10.13 -22.40 5.72
CA GLY A 12 8.73 -22.81 5.56
C GLY A 12 7.82 -21.66 5.10
N ASP A 13 6.57 -21.98 4.80
CA ASP A 13 5.55 -21.00 4.45
C ASP A 13 5.44 -19.92 5.54
N TRP A 14 5.71 -18.67 5.18
CA TRP A 14 5.73 -17.54 6.09
C TRP A 14 4.35 -16.92 6.31
N ARG A 15 3.31 -17.40 5.61
CA ARG A 15 1.92 -17.02 5.80
C ARG A 15 1.25 -17.95 6.81
N VAL A 16 1.46 -17.73 8.10
CA VAL A 16 0.91 -18.59 9.16
C VAL A 16 -0.10 -17.85 10.04
N ASP A 17 -1.23 -18.50 10.30
CA ASP A 17 -2.29 -18.08 11.21
C ASP A 17 -1.98 -18.59 12.63
N THR A 18 -2.04 -17.73 13.65
CA THR A 18 -1.61 -18.09 15.02
C THR A 18 -2.79 -18.11 16.00
N PRO A 19 -2.94 -19.12 16.91
CA PRO A 19 -4.15 -19.30 17.73
C PRO A 19 -4.17 -18.54 19.07
N LEU A 20 -3.20 -17.65 19.35
CA LEU A 20 -3.00 -17.02 20.67
C LEU A 20 -3.07 -15.50 20.59
N GLY A 21 -4.26 -14.91 20.70
CA GLY A 21 -4.47 -13.45 20.65
C GLY A 21 -3.97 -12.82 19.34
N VAL A 22 -4.09 -11.51 19.17
CA VAL A 22 -3.52 -10.84 17.98
C VAL A 22 -2.00 -10.89 18.11
N PRO A 23 -1.27 -11.69 17.29
CA PRO A 23 0.18 -11.76 17.42
C PRO A 23 0.75 -10.40 17.03
N ILE A 24 1.55 -9.79 17.92
CA ILE A 24 2.27 -8.56 17.58
C ILE A 24 3.32 -8.94 16.53
N ARG A 25 3.02 -8.68 15.26
CA ARG A 25 3.95 -8.87 14.15
C ARG A 25 4.86 -7.65 14.06
N ARG A 26 6.14 -7.86 13.82
CA ARG A 26 7.09 -6.76 13.60
C ARG A 26 7.99 -7.06 12.42
N ILE A 27 8.29 -6.00 11.69
CA ILE A 27 9.29 -6.00 10.64
C ILE A 27 10.34 -4.97 11.05
N THR A 28 11.61 -5.35 10.98
CA THR A 28 12.74 -4.43 11.10
C THR A 28 13.50 -4.43 9.78
N VAL A 29 13.47 -3.29 9.10
CA VAL A 29 14.25 -3.07 7.88
C VAL A 29 15.60 -2.51 8.28
N VAL A 30 16.68 -3.17 7.84
CA VAL A 30 18.05 -2.69 8.02
C VAL A 30 18.58 -2.30 6.66
N GLY A 31 19.02 -1.06 6.52
CA GLY A 31 19.48 -0.49 5.26
C GLY A 31 20.29 0.78 5.45
N ASP A 32 20.81 1.32 4.35
CA ASP A 32 21.50 2.61 4.34
C ASP A 32 20.50 3.72 4.06
N ALA A 33 20.55 4.81 4.82
CA ALA A 33 19.79 6.00 4.52
C ALA A 33 20.56 6.83 3.47
N VAL A 34 20.01 6.93 2.26
CA VAL A 34 20.59 7.69 1.15
C VAL A 34 19.71 8.88 0.81
N PRO A 35 20.26 10.06 0.50
CA PRO A 35 19.45 11.20 0.06
C PRO A 35 18.67 10.84 -1.19
N VAL A 36 17.42 11.31 -1.29
CA VAL A 36 16.64 11.17 -2.52
C VAL A 36 17.33 11.94 -3.65
N PRO A 37 17.54 11.33 -4.84
CA PRO A 37 18.13 12.03 -5.98
C PRO A 37 17.34 13.30 -6.33
N PRO A 38 17.98 14.42 -6.70
CA PRO A 38 17.32 15.70 -6.95
C PRO A 38 16.12 15.61 -7.91
N GLU A 39 16.21 14.77 -8.94
CA GLU A 39 15.17 14.50 -9.93
C GLU A 39 13.91 13.80 -9.37
N HIS A 40 14.00 13.24 -8.17
CA HIS A 40 12.91 12.52 -7.50
C HIS A 40 12.41 13.22 -6.23
N VAL A 41 13.05 14.31 -5.80
CA VAL A 41 12.68 15.02 -4.56
C VAL A 41 11.23 15.53 -4.60
N GLU A 42 10.82 16.12 -5.74
CA GLU A 42 9.47 16.65 -5.90
C GLU A 42 8.41 15.54 -5.84
N SER A 43 8.57 14.49 -6.64
CA SER A 43 7.61 13.37 -6.68
C SER A 43 7.56 12.58 -5.38
N ALA A 44 8.71 12.37 -4.72
CA ALA A 44 8.78 11.74 -3.40
C ALA A 44 8.09 12.61 -2.34
N GLY A 45 8.32 13.93 -2.37
CA GLY A 45 7.67 14.89 -1.47
C GLY A 45 6.16 14.89 -1.65
N ASP A 46 5.67 15.00 -2.88
CA ASP A 46 4.24 15.01 -3.16
C ASP A 46 3.56 13.72 -2.68
N ARG A 47 4.16 12.56 -2.94
CA ARG A 47 3.65 11.28 -2.44
C ARG A 47 3.67 11.23 -0.91
N TYR A 48 4.76 11.68 -0.29
CA TYR A 48 4.88 11.74 1.18
C TYR A 48 3.80 12.62 1.81
N PHE A 49 3.55 13.81 1.25
CA PHE A 49 2.54 14.74 1.73
C PHE A 49 1.11 14.28 1.48
N ARG A 50 0.85 13.47 0.44
CA ARG A 50 -0.48 12.82 0.28
C ARG A 50 -0.73 11.82 1.41
N LEU A 51 0.28 11.04 1.77
CA LEU A 51 0.19 10.03 2.84
C LEU A 51 0.18 10.63 4.25
N LEU A 52 0.90 11.73 4.46
CA LEU A 52 1.02 12.43 5.75
C LEU A 52 0.74 13.93 5.57
N PRO A 53 -0.53 14.35 5.37
CA PRO A 53 -0.88 15.74 5.08
C PRO A 53 -0.38 16.76 6.11
N GLU A 54 -0.34 16.38 7.38
CA GLU A 54 0.16 17.20 8.49
C GLU A 54 1.63 17.58 8.32
N SER A 55 2.39 16.79 7.58
CA SER A 55 3.80 17.06 7.32
C SER A 55 4.04 18.20 6.32
N ARG A 56 2.99 18.65 5.60
CA ARG A 56 3.09 19.84 4.73
C ARG A 56 3.48 21.11 5.48
N ALA A 57 3.21 21.19 6.78
CA ALA A 57 3.64 22.31 7.61
C ALA A 57 5.17 22.49 7.65
N TYR A 58 5.93 21.43 7.37
CA TYR A 58 7.39 21.46 7.30
C TYR A 58 7.92 21.79 5.89
N GLN A 59 7.04 21.85 4.88
CA GLN A 59 7.42 22.20 3.52
C GLN A 59 7.97 23.62 3.46
N GLY A 60 9.20 23.77 2.94
CA GLY A 60 9.87 25.08 2.85
C GLY A 60 10.62 25.52 4.12
N THR A 61 10.59 24.71 5.18
CA THR A 61 11.55 24.90 6.30
C THR A 61 12.92 24.38 5.86
N HIS A 62 13.97 25.17 6.07
CA HIS A 62 15.32 24.89 5.52
C HIS A 62 16.03 23.65 6.13
N ASP A 63 15.39 22.96 7.08
CA ASP A 63 16.03 21.93 7.90
C ASP A 63 15.54 20.49 7.60
N PHE A 64 14.79 20.27 6.51
CA PHE A 64 14.29 18.94 6.13
C PHE A 64 14.84 18.48 4.78
N SER A 65 15.10 17.18 4.69
CA SER A 65 15.55 16.50 3.47
C SER A 65 14.92 15.13 3.40
N PHE A 66 14.56 14.69 2.19
CA PHE A 66 14.04 13.35 1.97
C PHE A 66 15.19 12.35 1.84
N PHE A 67 15.02 11.19 2.46
CA PHE A 67 15.94 10.06 2.36
C PHE A 67 15.17 8.80 1.94
N TRP A 68 15.83 7.96 1.15
CA TRP A 68 15.42 6.57 0.95
C TRP A 68 16.21 5.66 1.87
N ILE A 69 15.59 4.54 2.24
CA ILE A 69 16.30 3.44 2.91
C ILE A 69 16.59 2.41 1.83
N GLU A 70 17.86 2.27 1.45
CA GLU A 70 18.35 1.18 0.60
C GLU A 70 18.47 -0.09 1.45
N PRO A 71 17.52 -1.03 1.34
CA PRO A 71 17.42 -2.10 2.32
C PRO A 71 18.45 -3.19 2.03
N LYS A 72 19.12 -3.65 3.07
CA LYS A 72 20.13 -4.71 3.02
C LYS A 72 19.59 -6.05 3.50
N ARG A 73 18.65 -6.04 4.45
CA ARG A 73 18.00 -7.24 5.00
C ARG A 73 16.79 -6.85 5.84
N VAL A 74 15.84 -7.76 5.95
CA VAL A 74 14.64 -7.57 6.76
C VAL A 74 14.57 -8.65 7.83
N ARG A 75 14.37 -8.24 9.09
CA ARG A 75 14.05 -9.15 10.18
C ARG A 75 12.53 -9.20 10.34
N HIS A 76 11.94 -10.36 10.08
CA HIS A 76 10.51 -10.55 10.25
C HIS A 76 10.23 -11.40 11.49
N ILE A 77 9.40 -10.89 12.38
CA ILE A 77 8.83 -11.61 13.51
C ILE A 77 7.33 -11.75 13.25
N ALA A 78 6.94 -12.90 12.70
CA ALA A 78 5.58 -13.19 12.25
C ALA A 78 4.63 -13.61 13.40
N GLY A 79 5.20 -13.95 14.55
CA GLY A 79 4.47 -14.48 15.69
C GLY A 79 5.40 -15.18 16.67
N PHE A 80 4.84 -15.93 17.61
CA PHE A 80 5.62 -16.65 18.62
C PHE A 80 6.50 -17.71 17.97
N GLY A 81 7.82 -17.64 18.21
CA GLY A 81 8.79 -18.61 17.68
C GLY A 81 9.05 -18.52 16.16
N GLN A 82 8.35 -17.63 15.44
CA GLN A 82 8.49 -17.47 13.99
C GLN A 82 9.31 -16.23 13.68
N ILE A 83 10.62 -16.40 13.60
CA ILE A 83 11.56 -15.32 13.39
C ILE A 83 12.59 -15.69 12.33
N PHE A 84 12.64 -14.93 11.25
CA PHE A 84 13.51 -15.20 10.11
C PHE A 84 14.09 -13.91 9.53
N TRP A 85 15.21 -14.08 8.84
CA TRP A 85 15.74 -13.04 7.96
C TRP A 85 15.13 -13.23 6.57
N VAL A 86 14.85 -12.13 5.90
CA VAL A 86 14.42 -12.07 4.51
C VAL A 86 15.48 -11.27 3.77
N GLU A 87 16.10 -11.88 2.76
CA GLU A 87 17.17 -11.27 1.98
C GLU A 87 16.58 -10.45 0.83
N PRO A 88 17.28 -9.41 0.33
CA PRO A 88 16.78 -8.51 -0.72
C PRO A 88 16.12 -9.21 -1.90
N GLU A 89 16.69 -10.33 -2.36
CA GLU A 89 16.23 -11.10 -3.51
C GLU A 89 14.84 -11.75 -3.29
N ASP A 90 14.43 -11.93 -2.04
CA ASP A 90 13.17 -12.59 -1.67
C ASP A 90 11.99 -11.61 -1.56
N TRP A 91 12.23 -10.30 -1.50
CA TRP A 91 11.16 -9.31 -1.24
C TRP A 91 11.24 -8.04 -2.11
N LEU A 92 12.41 -7.67 -2.63
CA LEU A 92 12.50 -6.59 -3.60
C LEU A 92 11.86 -7.05 -4.91
N ALA A 93 10.88 -6.28 -5.35
CA ALA A 93 10.20 -6.51 -6.62
C ALA A 93 10.48 -5.35 -7.58
N PRO A 94 10.50 -5.61 -8.89
CA PRO A 94 10.62 -4.54 -9.88
C PRO A 94 9.53 -3.48 -9.70
N ALA A 95 9.92 -2.23 -9.93
CA ALA A 95 9.01 -1.11 -10.09
C ALA A 95 7.96 -1.44 -11.16
N PRO A 96 6.68 -1.12 -10.94
CA PRO A 96 5.67 -1.26 -11.98
C PRO A 96 5.87 -0.19 -13.07
N ASP A 97 5.45 -0.48 -14.31
CA ASP A 97 5.63 0.42 -15.45
C ASP A 97 4.87 1.75 -15.27
N TRP A 98 3.83 1.74 -14.44
CA TRP A 98 3.00 2.91 -14.14
C TRP A 98 3.51 3.75 -12.97
N GLN A 99 4.62 3.40 -12.31
CA GLN A 99 5.07 4.10 -11.09
C GLN A 99 5.23 5.61 -11.30
N ALA A 100 5.79 6.03 -12.44
CA ALA A 100 5.94 7.45 -12.76
C ALA A 100 4.60 8.17 -13.01
N GLY A 101 3.55 7.43 -13.37
CA GLY A 101 2.19 7.92 -13.63
C GLY A 101 1.23 7.78 -12.45
N GLU A 102 1.69 7.32 -11.29
CA GLU A 102 0.84 7.02 -10.13
C GLU A 102 0.00 8.24 -9.70
N ALA A 103 0.57 9.44 -9.69
CA ALA A 103 -0.15 10.66 -9.32
C ALA A 103 -1.39 10.89 -10.19
N GLY A 104 -1.30 10.60 -11.50
CA GLY A 104 -2.44 10.71 -12.42
C GLY A 104 -3.50 9.64 -12.17
N ILE A 105 -3.11 8.43 -11.75
CA ILE A 105 -4.05 7.38 -11.35
C ILE A 105 -4.84 7.82 -10.12
N VAL A 106 -4.14 8.36 -9.12
CA VAL A 106 -4.74 8.86 -7.88
C VAL A 106 -5.73 10.00 -8.17
N GLU A 107 -5.31 10.98 -8.95
CA GLU A 107 -6.14 12.13 -9.34
C GLU A 107 -7.40 11.69 -10.11
N HIS A 108 -7.24 10.80 -11.09
CA HIS A 108 -8.36 10.27 -11.88
C HIS A 108 -9.37 9.53 -11.01
N MET A 109 -8.91 8.64 -10.13
CA MET A 109 -9.78 7.89 -9.23
C MET A 109 -10.55 8.82 -8.28
N ASN A 110 -9.90 9.84 -7.74
CA ASN A 110 -10.55 10.79 -6.83
C ASN A 110 -11.52 11.75 -7.55
N THR A 111 -11.23 12.10 -8.81
CA THR A 111 -12.06 13.06 -9.57
C THR A 111 -13.26 12.38 -10.22
N ASP A 112 -13.03 11.26 -10.91
CA ASP A 112 -14.05 10.62 -11.76
C ASP A 112 -14.73 9.44 -11.07
N HIS A 113 -14.13 8.90 -10.01
CA HIS A 113 -14.53 7.64 -9.37
C HIS A 113 -14.57 7.72 -7.83
N ALA A 114 -14.82 8.90 -7.26
CA ALA A 114 -14.93 9.08 -5.81
C ALA A 114 -15.99 8.16 -5.16
N ASP A 115 -17.10 7.89 -5.87
CA ASP A 115 -18.15 6.96 -5.45
C ASP A 115 -17.62 5.52 -5.33
N ALA A 116 -16.73 5.12 -6.25
CA ALA A 116 -16.11 3.81 -6.24
C ALA A 116 -15.12 3.69 -5.07
N VAL A 117 -14.29 4.72 -4.84
CA VAL A 117 -13.36 4.77 -3.69
C VAL A 117 -14.11 4.62 -2.38
N LEU A 118 -15.22 5.34 -2.20
CA LEU A 118 -16.08 5.23 -1.02
C LEU A 118 -16.68 3.83 -0.89
N SER A 119 -17.24 3.27 -1.97
CA SER A 119 -17.83 1.93 -1.96
C SER A 119 -16.81 0.84 -1.58
N ILE A 120 -15.57 0.98 -2.05
CA ILE A 120 -14.46 0.08 -1.70
C ILE A 120 -14.10 0.24 -0.22
N ALA A 121 -14.01 1.48 0.29
CA ALA A 121 -13.72 1.73 1.69
C ALA A 121 -14.80 1.14 2.62
N THR A 122 -16.08 1.27 2.26
CA THR A 122 -17.20 0.63 2.96
C THR A 122 -17.08 -0.88 2.96
N LEU A 123 -16.73 -1.49 1.82
CA LEU A 123 -16.56 -2.94 1.71
C LEU A 123 -15.43 -3.44 2.62
N LEU A 124 -14.27 -2.80 2.57
CA LEU A 124 -13.05 -3.29 3.23
C LEU A 124 -13.01 -2.97 4.73
N TRP A 125 -13.53 -1.80 5.14
CA TRP A 125 -13.36 -1.29 6.51
C TRP A 125 -14.67 -0.94 7.21
N GLY A 126 -15.81 -1.14 6.54
CA GLY A 126 -17.14 -0.93 7.14
C GLY A 126 -17.51 0.54 7.32
N GLU A 127 -16.84 1.48 6.64
CA GLU A 127 -17.22 2.89 6.70
C GLU A 127 -18.58 3.14 6.07
N THR A 128 -19.48 3.79 6.80
CA THR A 128 -20.85 4.06 6.34
C THR A 128 -21.03 5.57 6.15
N PRO A 129 -21.68 6.04 5.07
CA PRO A 129 -21.62 7.45 4.76
C PRO A 129 -22.40 8.36 5.70
N SER A 130 -21.81 9.47 6.09
CA SER A 130 -22.40 10.55 6.88
C SER A 130 -22.03 11.97 6.40
N GLY A 131 -21.12 12.13 5.44
CA GLY A 131 -20.65 13.42 4.94
C GLY A 131 -19.95 13.41 3.56
N PRO A 132 -19.64 14.60 3.00
CA PRO A 132 -19.17 14.76 1.62
C PRO A 132 -17.68 14.46 1.38
N THR A 133 -16.90 14.01 2.39
CA THR A 133 -15.44 13.82 2.25
C THR A 133 -14.98 12.65 3.14
N GLU A 134 -15.28 11.43 2.74
CA GLU A 134 -15.12 10.25 3.62
C GLU A 134 -14.12 9.20 3.16
N ALA A 135 -13.76 9.19 1.88
CA ALA A 135 -12.73 8.31 1.34
C ALA A 135 -11.96 9.00 0.22
N GLU A 136 -10.64 9.15 0.37
CA GLU A 136 -9.76 9.71 -0.66
C GLU A 136 -8.60 8.75 -0.91
N LEU A 137 -8.39 8.36 -2.16
CA LEU A 137 -7.22 7.59 -2.57
C LEU A 137 -5.97 8.47 -2.44
N LEU A 138 -4.94 7.99 -1.75
CA LEU A 138 -3.72 8.76 -1.48
C LEU A 138 -2.53 8.28 -2.31
N ALA A 139 -2.41 6.97 -2.41
CA ALA A 139 -1.32 6.30 -3.08
C ALA A 139 -1.75 4.95 -3.60
N VAL A 140 -1.09 4.51 -4.67
CA VAL A 140 -1.24 3.18 -5.23
C VAL A 140 0.11 2.47 -5.19
N ASP A 141 0.06 1.18 -4.88
CA ASP A 141 1.17 0.25 -4.80
C ASP A 141 0.87 -0.98 -5.69
N PRO A 142 1.89 -1.72 -6.14
CA PRO A 142 1.65 -2.92 -6.96
C PRO A 142 0.70 -3.94 -6.33
N GLU A 143 0.62 -3.99 -5.00
CA GLU A 143 -0.18 -4.97 -4.27
C GLU A 143 -1.42 -4.35 -3.61
N GLY A 144 -1.69 -3.06 -3.83
CA GLY A 144 -2.77 -2.39 -3.14
C GLY A 144 -2.73 -0.87 -3.21
N PHE A 145 -3.32 -0.24 -2.21
CA PHE A 145 -3.52 1.19 -2.21
C PHE A 145 -3.81 1.73 -0.81
N HIS A 146 -3.57 3.03 -0.64
CA HIS A 146 -3.83 3.75 0.61
C HIS A 146 -5.04 4.67 0.44
N VAL A 147 -5.99 4.60 1.36
CA VAL A 147 -7.18 5.47 1.40
C VAL A 147 -7.20 6.23 2.73
N ARG A 148 -7.46 7.53 2.67
CA ARG A 148 -7.79 8.32 3.85
C ARG A 148 -9.27 8.14 4.16
N THR A 149 -9.57 7.78 5.41
CA THR A 149 -10.92 7.79 5.98
C THR A 149 -10.94 8.61 7.27
N ASP A 150 -12.10 8.68 7.92
CA ASP A 150 -12.27 9.24 9.27
C ASP A 150 -11.43 8.51 10.34
N LYS A 151 -11.08 7.23 10.12
CA LYS A 151 -10.20 6.43 10.98
C LYS A 151 -8.71 6.64 10.71
N GLY A 152 -8.35 7.47 9.74
CA GLY A 152 -6.98 7.73 9.32
C GLY A 152 -6.65 7.08 7.97
N VAL A 153 -5.38 6.78 7.74
CA VAL A 153 -4.93 6.15 6.49
C VAL A 153 -4.98 4.63 6.62
N LEU A 154 -5.75 3.98 5.76
CA LEU A 154 -5.93 2.54 5.72
C LEU A 154 -5.36 1.96 4.42
N TYR A 155 -4.80 0.76 4.50
CA TYR A 155 -4.26 0.03 3.35
C TYR A 155 -5.24 -1.06 2.89
N GLY A 156 -5.53 -1.07 1.59
CA GLY A 156 -6.35 -2.09 0.92
C GLY A 156 -5.50 -2.90 -0.05
N SER A 157 -5.67 -4.21 -0.07
CA SER A 157 -4.94 -5.10 -0.98
C SER A 157 -5.71 -5.37 -2.27
N PHE A 158 -4.97 -5.49 -3.37
CA PHE A 158 -5.45 -6.17 -4.57
C PHE A 158 -5.37 -7.69 -4.40
N GLU A 159 -6.15 -8.44 -5.18
CA GLU A 159 -6.06 -9.91 -5.19
C GLU A 159 -4.74 -10.40 -5.82
N GLU A 160 -4.26 -9.68 -6.83
CA GLU A 160 -3.02 -9.96 -7.54
C GLU A 160 -2.17 -8.69 -7.68
N ARG A 161 -0.86 -8.89 -7.86
CA ARG A 161 0.07 -7.79 -8.12
C ARG A 161 -0.23 -7.18 -9.49
N ALA A 162 -0.42 -5.87 -9.53
CA ALA A 162 -0.62 -5.09 -10.75
C ALA A 162 0.68 -4.36 -11.15
N SER A 163 1.30 -4.82 -12.23
CA SER A 163 2.56 -4.28 -12.77
C SER A 163 2.33 -3.31 -13.94
N THR A 164 1.13 -3.34 -14.54
CA THR A 164 0.72 -2.47 -15.66
C THR A 164 -0.51 -1.61 -15.32
N THR A 165 -0.72 -0.53 -16.07
CA THR A 165 -1.87 0.38 -15.88
C THR A 165 -3.20 -0.35 -16.10
N GLU A 166 -3.24 -1.27 -17.06
CA GLU A 166 -4.38 -2.11 -17.37
C GLU A 166 -4.75 -3.03 -16.19
N GLU A 167 -3.75 -3.61 -15.53
CA GLU A 167 -3.95 -4.45 -14.34
C GLU A 167 -4.46 -3.62 -13.15
N ILE A 168 -3.95 -2.39 -12.94
CA ILE A 168 -4.47 -1.49 -11.91
C ILE A 168 -5.94 -1.17 -12.16
N ARG A 169 -6.28 -0.82 -13.40
CA ARG A 169 -7.67 -0.56 -13.79
C ARG A 169 -8.54 -1.79 -13.54
N ALA A 170 -8.08 -2.98 -13.94
CA ALA A 170 -8.80 -4.23 -13.71
C ALA A 170 -9.03 -4.49 -12.21
N ALA A 171 -8.01 -4.28 -11.37
CA ALA A 171 -8.08 -4.48 -9.93
C ALA A 171 -9.11 -3.55 -9.26
N PHE A 172 -9.12 -2.25 -9.60
CA PHE A 172 -10.12 -1.32 -9.08
C PHE A 172 -11.54 -1.62 -9.58
N VAL A 173 -11.69 -2.02 -10.85
CA VAL A 173 -13.00 -2.46 -11.39
C VAL A 173 -13.51 -3.68 -10.63
N GLN A 174 -12.63 -4.66 -10.36
CA GLN A 174 -12.99 -5.86 -9.59
C GLN A 174 -13.47 -5.49 -8.19
N LEU A 175 -12.71 -4.69 -7.44
CA LEU A 175 -13.07 -4.24 -6.09
C LEU A 175 -14.39 -3.48 -6.09
N THR A 176 -14.60 -2.57 -7.06
CA THR A 176 -15.85 -1.81 -7.21
C THR A 176 -17.03 -2.72 -7.53
N SER A 177 -16.84 -3.73 -8.38
CA SER A 177 -17.89 -4.70 -8.69
C SER A 177 -18.28 -5.51 -7.44
N THR A 178 -17.29 -5.91 -6.64
CA THR A 178 -17.49 -6.68 -5.42
C THR A 178 -18.19 -5.85 -4.35
N SER A 179 -17.82 -4.58 -4.18
CA SER A 179 -18.46 -3.69 -3.22
C SER A 179 -19.92 -3.44 -3.56
N ARG A 180 -20.22 -3.18 -4.83
CA ARG A 180 -21.60 -2.99 -5.30
C ARG A 180 -22.46 -4.24 -5.11
N ARG A 181 -21.93 -5.44 -5.42
CA ARG A 181 -22.64 -6.72 -5.15
C ARG A 181 -22.91 -6.93 -3.66
N ALA A 182 -21.95 -6.61 -2.80
CA ALA A 182 -22.10 -6.75 -1.36
C ALA A 182 -23.15 -5.78 -0.78
N SER A 183 -23.22 -4.56 -1.31
CA SER A 183 -24.22 -3.57 -0.91
C SER A 183 -25.65 -3.95 -1.35
N SER A 184 -25.82 -4.59 -2.50
CA SER A 184 -27.14 -5.05 -2.97
C SER A 184 -27.66 -6.31 -2.27
N ALA A 185 -26.81 -7.02 -1.52
CA ALA A 185 -27.19 -8.24 -0.79
C ALA A 185 -27.58 -7.96 0.69
N ARG A 186 -27.48 -6.71 1.14
CA ARG A 186 -27.90 -6.24 2.46
C ARG A 186 -29.29 -5.62 2.39
#